data_AF-F4MQT6-F1
#
_entry.id   AF-F4MQT6-F1
#
_cell.length_a   1.000
_cell.length_b   1.000
_cell.length_c   1.000
_cell.angle_alpha   90.00
_cell.angle_beta   90.00
_cell.angle_gamma   90.00
#
_symmetry.space_group_name_H-M   'P 1'
#
loop_
_entity.id
_entity.type
_entity.pdbx_description
1 polymer ?
#
loop_
_entity_poly.entity_id
_entity_poly.type
_entity_poly.pdbx_seq_one_letter_code
_entity_poly.pdbx_strand_id
1 'polypeptide(L)'
;MLVSDNNANINVSYNAITYVKRHKTSGNKLIEIGYYKSGNKFIIEQIPTTVTVIAAELPKEITSLRTAFVGSRNNVTWEKSWDTKNITDMNSMFYNREDFDSSELEKWDTSNVVDMGEMFYGAKKFNQDLSSWNVSNVKNMEKMFGNAVQFNNGGKPLDWGAKLKKINNMKEMFKGASSFKQNLNSWVMQTKVNNTDFGLDKSLEPKWFIEKSTPTLPKPPVEQPNNSEISPRSDESHTSPSNTTSENTYPTFPITKPSNAPIIPTEKEESMKKNESPENENEVLKENEDSSQNNKIKDLKKWCL
;
A
#
# COMPACT_ATOMS: atom_id res chain seq x y z
N MET A 1 0.75 61.47 -2.75
CA MET A 1 0.87 61.31 -1.29
C MET A 1 0.90 59.81 -1.01
N LEU A 2 2.07 59.31 -0.60
CA LEU A 2 2.39 58.08 0.16
C LEU A 2 1.51 56.83 -0.12
N VAL A 3 1.97 55.87 -0.94
CA VAL A 3 2.86 54.71 -0.62
C VAL A 3 2.24 53.68 0.33
N SER A 4 2.04 52.47 -0.20
CA SER A 4 2.56 51.24 0.42
C SER A 4 2.69 50.13 -0.63
N ASP A 5 3.93 49.82 -0.99
CA ASP A 5 4.35 48.59 -1.64
C ASP A 5 4.06 47.36 -0.76
N ASN A 6 3.73 46.22 -1.35
CA ASN A 6 4.59 45.01 -1.34
C ASN A 6 3.83 43.74 -1.70
N ASN A 7 4.24 43.17 -2.84
CA ASN A 7 4.80 41.83 -2.92
C ASN A 7 4.01 40.67 -2.29
N ALA A 8 3.26 39.97 -3.13
CA ALA A 8 3.40 38.52 -3.21
C ALA A 8 3.21 38.11 -4.66
N ASN A 9 4.31 37.77 -5.34
CA ASN A 9 4.28 36.87 -6.47
C ASN A 9 3.46 35.64 -6.07
N ILE A 10 2.20 35.59 -6.49
CA ILE A 10 1.46 34.34 -6.49
C ILE A 10 2.08 33.53 -7.62
N ASN A 11 3.16 32.81 -7.32
CA ASN A 11 3.62 31.71 -8.15
C ASN A 11 2.53 30.64 -8.10
N VAL A 12 1.50 30.82 -8.94
CA VAL A 12 0.60 29.75 -9.33
C VAL A 12 1.43 28.83 -10.20
N SER A 13 2.26 27.96 -9.60
CA SER A 13 2.80 26.84 -10.36
C SER A 13 1.64 25.88 -10.57
N TYR A 14 0.96 26.02 -11.71
CA TYR A 14 0.12 24.96 -12.22
C TYR A 14 0.91 23.66 -12.13
N ASN A 15 0.26 22.58 -11.69
CA ASN A 15 0.70 21.20 -11.89
C ASN A 15 0.71 20.88 -13.40
N ALA A 16 1.40 21.71 -14.18
CA ALA A 16 1.48 21.64 -15.62
C ALA A 16 2.33 20.43 -15.94
N ILE A 17 1.72 19.50 -16.66
CA ILE A 17 2.45 18.39 -17.23
C ILE A 17 3.34 18.99 -18.32
N THR A 18 4.66 18.97 -18.11
CA THR A 18 5.61 19.62 -19.02
C THR A 18 6.25 18.65 -20.01
N TYR A 19 6.05 17.35 -19.81
CA TYR A 19 6.59 16.29 -20.66
C TYR A 19 5.71 15.07 -20.53
N VAL A 20 5.46 14.37 -21.64
CA VAL A 20 4.77 13.08 -21.67
C VAL A 20 5.48 12.17 -22.65
N LYS A 21 5.76 10.96 -22.20
CA LYS A 21 6.19 9.83 -23.01
C LYS A 21 5.18 8.72 -22.80
N ARG A 22 4.68 8.13 -23.89
CA ARG A 22 3.70 7.05 -23.81
C ARG A 22 4.37 5.69 -23.68
N HIS A 23 3.69 4.77 -23.00
CA HIS A 23 4.08 3.36 -22.99
C HIS A 23 4.15 2.79 -24.41
N LYS A 24 5.02 1.79 -24.60
CA LYS A 24 4.92 0.87 -25.73
C LYS A 24 4.71 -0.55 -25.22
N THR A 25 3.82 -1.28 -25.88
CA THR A 25 3.46 -2.65 -25.53
C THR A 25 3.61 -3.56 -26.74
N SER A 26 3.96 -4.82 -26.47
CA SER A 26 3.93 -5.91 -27.46
C SER A 26 3.12 -7.06 -26.88
N GLY A 27 1.86 -7.21 -27.30
CA GLY A 27 0.91 -8.10 -26.65
C GLY A 27 0.67 -7.70 -25.19
N ASN A 28 0.85 -8.64 -24.25
CA ASN A 28 0.74 -8.41 -22.81
C ASN A 28 2.03 -7.89 -22.16
N LYS A 29 3.09 -7.63 -22.95
CA LYS A 29 4.37 -7.13 -22.44
C LYS A 29 4.45 -5.61 -22.52
N LEU A 30 4.86 -4.97 -21.44
CA LEU A 30 5.33 -3.59 -21.45
C LEU A 30 6.79 -3.57 -21.87
N ILE A 31 7.09 -3.01 -23.05
CA ILE A 31 8.44 -2.97 -23.63
C ILE A 31 9.10 -1.60 -23.51
N GLU A 32 8.32 -0.53 -23.26
CA GLU A 32 8.85 0.79 -22.96
C GLU A 32 7.98 1.50 -21.92
N ILE A 33 8.63 2.10 -20.91
CA ILE A 33 7.94 2.85 -19.86
C ILE A 33 7.60 4.26 -20.36
N GLY A 34 6.29 4.55 -20.34
CA GLY A 34 5.74 5.87 -20.45
C GLY A 34 5.70 6.56 -19.09
N TYR A 35 5.91 7.86 -19.08
CA TYR A 35 5.94 8.69 -17.89
C TYR A 35 5.72 10.15 -18.28
N TYR A 36 5.37 10.96 -17.31
CA TYR A 36 5.18 12.38 -17.48
C TYR A 36 5.90 13.17 -16.39
N LYS A 37 6.24 14.43 -16.69
CA LYS A 37 6.86 15.34 -15.72
C LYS A 37 5.81 16.29 -15.17
N SER A 38 5.69 16.35 -13.85
CA SER A 38 4.85 17.31 -13.13
C SER A 38 5.69 17.98 -12.05
N GLY A 39 5.95 19.28 -12.20
CA GLY A 39 6.94 20.00 -11.39
C GLY A 39 8.33 19.35 -11.48
N ASN A 40 8.89 18.98 -10.34
CA ASN A 40 10.21 18.31 -10.25
C ASN A 40 10.12 16.78 -10.25
N LYS A 41 8.92 16.20 -10.40
CA LYS A 41 8.73 14.75 -10.37
C LYS A 41 8.56 14.20 -11.78
N PHE A 42 9.27 13.12 -12.07
CA PHE A 42 8.95 12.22 -13.18
C PHE A 42 8.11 11.07 -12.62
N ILE A 43 6.90 10.94 -13.15
CA ILE A 43 5.85 10.04 -12.67
C ILE A 43 5.53 9.07 -13.79
N ILE A 44 5.61 7.78 -13.51
CA ILE A 44 5.22 6.75 -14.47
C ILE A 44 3.74 6.93 -14.88
N GLU A 45 3.43 6.72 -16.16
CA GLU A 45 2.03 6.60 -16.58
C GLU A 45 1.41 5.34 -15.97
N GLN A 46 0.09 5.34 -15.78
CA GLN A 46 -0.60 4.13 -15.36
C GLN A 46 -0.42 3.05 -16.45
N ILE A 47 0.13 1.92 -16.04
CA ILE A 47 0.40 0.80 -16.94
C ILE A 47 -0.95 0.21 -17.39
N PRO A 48 -1.15 -0.04 -18.70
CA PRO A 48 -2.38 -0.62 -19.22
C PRO A 48 -2.76 -1.92 -18.49
N THR A 49 -4.04 -2.11 -18.19
CA THR A 49 -4.51 -3.23 -17.37
C THR A 49 -4.32 -4.60 -18.03
N THR A 50 -4.11 -4.62 -19.35
CA THR A 50 -3.79 -5.80 -20.18
C THR A 50 -2.35 -6.27 -20.05
N VAL A 51 -1.46 -5.48 -19.45
CA VAL A 51 -0.06 -5.85 -19.22
C VAL A 51 0.04 -6.82 -18.05
N THR A 52 0.65 -7.98 -18.30
CA THR A 52 0.98 -8.98 -17.27
C THR A 52 2.48 -9.25 -17.17
N VAL A 53 3.28 -8.72 -18.09
CA VAL A 53 4.74 -8.88 -18.12
C VAL A 53 5.42 -7.52 -18.31
N ILE A 54 6.37 -7.20 -17.44
CA ILE A 54 7.20 -6.00 -17.52
C ILE A 54 8.56 -6.40 -18.09
N ALA A 55 8.74 -6.13 -19.39
CA ALA A 55 10.00 -6.34 -20.11
C ALA A 55 10.88 -5.07 -20.11
N ALA A 56 10.28 -3.91 -19.84
CA ALA A 56 10.95 -2.63 -19.83
C ALA A 56 11.76 -2.40 -18.55
N GLU A 57 12.94 -1.78 -18.70
CA GLU A 57 13.72 -1.25 -17.57
C GLU A 57 13.10 0.05 -17.07
N LEU A 58 13.26 0.32 -15.77
CA LEU A 58 12.82 1.57 -15.16
C LEU A 58 13.79 2.70 -15.54
N PRO A 59 13.34 3.76 -16.22
CA PRO A 59 14.19 4.91 -16.51
C PRO A 59 14.69 5.55 -15.21
N LYS A 60 15.97 5.93 -15.17
CA LYS A 60 16.64 6.41 -13.95
C LYS A 60 16.07 7.73 -13.44
N GLU A 61 15.46 8.53 -14.32
CA GLU A 61 14.81 9.79 -13.99
C GLU A 61 13.50 9.61 -13.24
N ILE A 62 12.87 8.42 -13.25
CA ILE A 62 11.60 8.18 -12.56
C ILE A 62 11.80 8.37 -11.05
N THR A 63 10.89 9.15 -10.46
CA THR A 63 10.89 9.48 -9.02
C THR A 63 9.61 9.05 -8.32
N SER A 64 8.58 8.67 -9.07
CA SER A 64 7.28 8.27 -8.54
C SER A 64 6.72 7.11 -9.35
N LEU A 65 6.36 6.05 -8.62
CA LEU A 65 5.62 4.89 -9.11
C LEU A 65 4.15 4.96 -8.72
N ARG A 66 3.67 6.15 -8.33
CA ARG A 66 2.30 6.31 -7.86
C ARG A 66 1.30 5.80 -8.88
N THR A 67 0.30 5.07 -8.41
CA THR A 67 -0.78 4.51 -9.22
C THR A 67 -0.36 3.62 -10.42
N ALA A 68 0.92 3.24 -10.53
CA ALA A 68 1.49 2.64 -11.73
C ALA A 68 0.76 1.38 -12.18
N PHE A 69 0.28 0.56 -11.24
CA PHE A 69 -0.34 -0.73 -11.52
C PHE A 69 -1.84 -0.75 -11.22
N VAL A 70 -2.50 0.39 -10.99
CA VAL A 70 -3.92 0.45 -10.62
C VAL A 70 -4.83 -0.12 -11.71
N GLY A 71 -5.94 -0.73 -11.30
CA GLY A 71 -7.05 -1.12 -12.18
C GLY A 71 -6.96 -2.52 -12.79
N SER A 72 -5.78 -3.16 -12.79
CA SER A 72 -5.68 -4.57 -13.18
C SER A 72 -5.81 -5.46 -11.94
N ARG A 73 -6.56 -6.55 -12.06
CA ARG A 73 -6.69 -7.55 -10.99
C ARG A 73 -5.61 -8.63 -11.04
N ASN A 74 -4.95 -8.79 -12.19
CA ASN A 74 -4.00 -9.87 -12.44
C ASN A 74 -2.66 -9.64 -11.73
N ASN A 75 -1.92 -10.73 -11.52
CA ASN A 75 -0.50 -10.64 -11.14
C ASN A 75 0.34 -10.06 -12.29
N VAL A 76 1.56 -9.62 -11.97
CA VAL A 76 2.52 -9.11 -12.95
C VAL A 76 3.91 -9.68 -12.69
N THR A 77 4.62 -10.05 -13.75
CA THR A 77 5.99 -10.56 -13.71
C THR A 77 6.96 -9.56 -14.31
N TRP A 78 8.18 -9.50 -13.77
CA TRP A 78 9.27 -8.69 -14.31
C TRP A 78 10.28 -9.60 -15.01
N GLU A 79 10.61 -9.30 -16.27
CA GLU A 79 11.75 -9.94 -16.96
C GLU A 79 13.08 -9.28 -16.57
N LYS A 80 13.00 -8.02 -16.11
CA LYS A 80 14.15 -7.23 -15.67
C LYS A 80 13.82 -6.57 -14.33
N SER A 81 14.74 -6.72 -13.38
CA SER A 81 14.63 -6.05 -12.08
C SER A 81 14.70 -4.55 -12.26
N TRP A 82 13.85 -3.82 -11.53
CA TRP A 82 13.83 -2.37 -11.55
C TRP A 82 14.78 -1.81 -10.48
N ASP A 83 15.64 -0.86 -10.87
CA ASP A 83 16.43 -0.05 -9.93
C ASP A 83 15.54 1.04 -9.33
N THR A 84 15.02 0.80 -8.12
CA THR A 84 14.05 1.68 -7.44
C THR A 84 14.68 2.73 -6.52
N LYS A 85 16.01 2.88 -6.50
CA LYS A 85 16.71 3.77 -5.56
C LYS A 85 16.30 5.25 -5.66
N ASN A 86 15.81 5.70 -6.81
CA ASN A 86 15.39 7.09 -7.02
C ASN A 86 13.91 7.34 -6.68
N ILE A 87 13.17 6.29 -6.32
CA ILE A 87 11.74 6.40 -6.05
C ILE A 87 11.49 7.01 -4.68
N THR A 88 10.64 8.04 -4.68
CA THR A 88 10.23 8.79 -3.48
C THR A 88 8.75 8.61 -3.16
N ASP A 89 7.96 8.07 -4.07
CA ASP A 89 6.50 8.01 -3.99
C ASP A 89 5.99 6.70 -4.62
N MET A 90 5.39 5.86 -3.80
CA MET A 90 4.76 4.58 -4.17
C MET A 90 3.26 4.56 -3.81
N ASN A 91 2.66 5.75 -3.63
CA ASN A 91 1.27 5.89 -3.23
C ASN A 91 0.32 5.17 -4.21
N SER A 92 -0.58 4.35 -3.65
CA SER A 92 -1.59 3.57 -4.38
C SER A 92 -1.04 2.70 -5.52
N MET A 93 0.26 2.37 -5.51
CA MET A 93 0.93 1.71 -6.64
C MET A 93 0.24 0.40 -7.07
N PHE A 94 -0.19 -0.43 -6.12
CA PHE A 94 -0.90 -1.70 -6.33
C PHE A 94 -2.33 -1.69 -5.77
N TYR A 95 -2.97 -0.53 -5.72
CA TYR A 95 -4.33 -0.37 -5.20
C TYR A 95 -5.34 -1.28 -5.93
N ASN A 96 -6.09 -2.07 -5.15
CA ASN A 96 -7.09 -3.06 -5.56
C ASN A 96 -6.59 -4.13 -6.56
N ARG A 97 -5.29 -4.45 -6.55
CA ARG A 97 -4.73 -5.57 -7.33
C ARG A 97 -4.98 -6.91 -6.61
N GLU A 98 -6.17 -7.46 -6.78
CA GLU A 98 -6.61 -8.62 -6.00
C GLU A 98 -5.68 -9.85 -6.09
N ASP A 99 -5.12 -10.16 -7.27
CA ASP A 99 -4.24 -11.31 -7.49
C ASP A 99 -2.74 -10.98 -7.45
N PHE A 100 -2.35 -9.75 -7.08
CA PHE A 100 -0.94 -9.38 -7.06
C PHE A 100 -0.21 -10.00 -5.87
N ASP A 101 0.85 -10.75 -6.18
CA ASP A 101 1.76 -11.36 -5.20
C ASP A 101 3.08 -11.67 -5.92
N SER A 102 4.09 -10.82 -5.72
CA SER A 102 5.35 -10.90 -6.48
C SER A 102 6.58 -10.66 -5.60
N SER A 103 7.45 -11.67 -5.52
CA SER A 103 8.71 -11.63 -4.76
C SER A 103 9.75 -10.68 -5.34
N GLU A 104 9.52 -10.12 -6.53
CA GLU A 104 10.40 -9.09 -7.09
C GLU A 104 10.49 -7.85 -6.17
N LEU A 105 9.43 -7.59 -5.39
CA LEU A 105 9.40 -6.49 -4.44
C LEU A 105 10.43 -6.61 -3.31
N GLU A 106 10.89 -7.82 -2.99
CA GLU A 106 11.89 -8.06 -1.93
C GLU A 106 13.25 -7.40 -2.24
N LYS A 107 13.52 -7.18 -3.54
CA LYS A 107 14.77 -6.60 -4.06
C LYS A 107 14.75 -5.08 -4.16
N TRP A 108 13.60 -4.44 -3.93
CA TRP A 108 13.45 -3.01 -4.14
C TRP A 108 14.16 -2.20 -3.07
N ASP A 109 14.90 -1.18 -3.50
CA ASP A 109 15.44 -0.16 -2.62
C ASP A 109 14.35 0.86 -2.29
N THR A 110 13.88 0.83 -1.05
CA THR A 110 12.86 1.75 -0.53
C THR A 110 13.45 2.90 0.30
N SER A 111 14.78 3.02 0.36
CA SER A 111 15.46 3.95 1.26
C SER A 111 15.11 5.43 1.01
N ASN A 112 14.71 5.81 -0.21
CA ASN A 112 14.29 7.18 -0.54
C ASN A 112 12.77 7.39 -0.55
N VAL A 113 11.98 6.35 -0.32
CA VAL A 113 10.51 6.43 -0.38
C VAL A 113 9.98 7.22 0.82
N VAL A 114 9.10 8.18 0.53
CA VAL A 114 8.46 9.07 1.51
C VAL A 114 6.98 8.75 1.68
N ASP A 115 6.30 8.32 0.61
CA ASP A 115 4.86 8.00 0.62
C ASP A 115 4.61 6.57 0.13
N MET A 116 4.00 5.76 1.01
CA MET A 116 3.53 4.39 0.74
C MET A 116 2.04 4.24 1.03
N GLY A 117 1.29 5.35 1.13
CA GLY A 117 -0.15 5.31 1.41
C GLY A 117 -0.89 4.49 0.36
N GLU A 118 -1.83 3.66 0.80
CA GLU A 118 -2.69 2.80 -0.02
C GLU A 118 -1.94 1.85 -0.98
N MET A 119 -0.63 1.66 -0.82
CA MET A 119 0.22 0.94 -1.79
C MET A 119 -0.31 -0.47 -2.10
N PHE A 120 -0.77 -1.21 -1.09
CA PHE A 120 -1.35 -2.56 -1.23
C PHE A 120 -2.81 -2.61 -0.75
N TYR A 121 -3.51 -1.47 -0.70
CA TYR A 121 -4.89 -1.46 -0.27
C TYR A 121 -5.74 -2.35 -1.20
N GLY A 122 -6.44 -3.32 -0.64
CA GLY A 122 -7.27 -4.28 -1.39
C GLY A 122 -6.48 -5.29 -2.23
N ALA A 123 -5.16 -5.40 -2.08
CA ALA A 123 -4.35 -6.45 -2.72
C ALA A 123 -4.53 -7.78 -1.98
N LYS A 124 -5.67 -8.44 -2.22
CA LYS A 124 -6.16 -9.55 -1.39
C LYS A 124 -5.19 -10.73 -1.25
N LYS A 125 -4.45 -11.08 -2.32
CA LYS A 125 -3.49 -12.20 -2.32
C LYS A 125 -2.07 -11.83 -1.89
N PHE A 126 -1.78 -10.54 -1.69
CA PHE A 126 -0.42 -10.09 -1.42
C PHE A 126 0.07 -10.58 -0.06
N ASN A 127 1.18 -11.31 -0.03
CA ASN A 127 1.78 -11.84 1.20
C ASN A 127 3.31 -12.03 1.11
N GLN A 128 4.02 -11.11 0.46
CA GLN A 128 5.49 -11.18 0.36
C GLN A 128 6.19 -10.67 1.63
N ASP A 129 7.45 -11.08 1.84
CA ASP A 129 8.28 -10.58 2.94
C ASP A 129 8.85 -9.20 2.61
N LEU A 130 8.50 -8.20 3.43
CA LEU A 130 8.94 -6.81 3.29
C LEU A 130 9.91 -6.40 4.41
N SER A 131 10.44 -7.35 5.19
CA SER A 131 11.35 -7.08 6.29
C SER A 131 12.65 -6.37 5.86
N SER A 132 13.10 -6.61 4.63
CA SER A 132 14.29 -5.98 4.01
C SER A 132 14.11 -4.49 3.73
N TRP A 133 12.88 -4.01 3.60
CA TRP A 133 12.62 -2.62 3.21
C TRP A 133 13.15 -1.61 4.22
N ASN A 134 13.67 -0.50 3.72
CA ASN A 134 14.13 0.63 4.50
C ASN A 134 13.05 1.71 4.55
N VAL A 135 12.23 1.69 5.59
CA VAL A 135 11.13 2.63 5.78
C VAL A 135 11.51 3.90 6.56
N SER A 136 12.81 4.21 6.67
CA SER A 136 13.29 5.33 7.53
C SER A 136 12.93 6.73 7.04
N ASN A 137 12.63 6.86 5.75
CA ASN A 137 12.17 8.12 5.15
C ASN A 137 10.66 8.21 4.99
N VAL A 138 9.92 7.12 5.22
CA VAL A 138 8.48 7.06 5.01
C VAL A 138 7.75 7.92 6.05
N LYS A 139 6.86 8.77 5.56
CA LYS A 139 5.99 9.64 6.37
C LYS A 139 4.55 9.14 6.40
N ASN A 140 4.09 8.55 5.31
CA ASN A 140 2.71 8.12 5.12
C ASN A 140 2.61 6.62 4.77
N MET A 141 1.84 5.89 5.58
CA MET A 141 1.44 4.49 5.39
C MET A 141 -0.08 4.33 5.58
N GLU A 142 -0.87 5.41 5.42
CA GLU A 142 -2.33 5.32 5.50
C GLU A 142 -2.85 4.18 4.62
N LYS A 143 -3.64 3.27 5.19
CA LYS A 143 -4.25 2.14 4.48
C LYS A 143 -3.29 1.24 3.70
N MET A 144 -1.98 1.26 4.01
CA MET A 144 -0.96 0.56 3.22
C MET A 144 -1.32 -0.90 2.95
N PHE A 145 -1.85 -1.62 3.94
CA PHE A 145 -2.32 -3.00 3.85
C PHE A 145 -3.83 -3.13 4.12
N GLY A 146 -4.57 -2.03 4.10
CA GLY A 146 -6.00 -2.07 4.36
C GLY A 146 -6.71 -3.01 3.37
N ASN A 147 -7.52 -3.94 3.87
CA ASN A 147 -8.17 -5.00 3.09
C ASN A 147 -7.22 -5.93 2.30
N ALA A 148 -5.91 -5.96 2.58
CA ALA A 148 -4.97 -6.97 2.08
C ALA A 148 -5.14 -8.26 2.90
N VAL A 149 -6.21 -9.00 2.61
CA VAL A 149 -6.72 -10.11 3.44
C VAL A 149 -5.68 -11.17 3.79
N GLN A 150 -4.79 -11.53 2.86
CA GLN A 150 -3.76 -12.56 3.05
C GLN A 150 -2.43 -12.02 3.60
N PHE A 151 -2.28 -10.71 3.75
CA PHE A 151 -1.00 -10.14 4.18
C PHE A 151 -0.65 -10.59 5.60
N ASN A 152 0.49 -11.26 5.72
CA ASN A 152 1.15 -11.61 6.97
C ASN A 152 2.68 -11.60 6.81
N ASN A 153 3.18 -10.68 5.97
CA ASN A 153 4.61 -10.46 5.67
C ASN A 153 5.37 -11.77 5.32
N GLY A 154 4.81 -12.62 4.45
CA GLY A 154 5.45 -13.90 4.09
C GLY A 154 5.59 -14.88 5.26
N GLY A 155 4.85 -14.67 6.35
CA GLY A 155 5.02 -15.41 7.61
C GLY A 155 6.26 -15.00 8.41
N LYS A 156 6.98 -13.95 8.00
CA LYS A 156 8.16 -13.42 8.67
C LYS A 156 7.79 -12.24 9.59
N PRO A 157 8.53 -11.99 10.68
CA PRO A 157 8.34 -10.80 11.49
C PRO A 157 8.48 -9.51 10.66
N LEU A 158 7.48 -8.63 10.75
CA LEU A 158 7.55 -7.28 10.17
C LEU A 158 8.37 -6.38 11.12
N ASP A 159 9.70 -6.45 11.02
CA ASP A 159 10.62 -5.71 11.90
C ASP A 159 10.97 -4.31 11.35
N TRP A 160 9.97 -3.42 11.35
CA TRP A 160 10.15 -2.03 10.95
C TRP A 160 10.26 -1.05 12.12
N GLY A 161 9.97 -1.47 13.36
CA GLY A 161 9.84 -0.59 14.53
C GLY A 161 10.97 0.44 14.68
N ALA A 162 12.23 -0.01 14.63
CA ALA A 162 13.40 0.87 14.77
C ALA A 162 13.64 1.81 13.57
N LYS A 163 13.02 1.51 12.42
CA LYS A 163 13.13 2.28 11.17
C LYS A 163 12.11 3.41 11.11
N LEU A 164 10.99 3.35 11.84
CA LEU A 164 9.85 4.29 11.74
C LEU A 164 10.09 5.68 12.38
N LYS A 165 11.18 6.37 11.99
CA LYS A 165 11.62 7.63 12.61
C LYS A 165 10.87 8.86 12.13
N LYS A 166 10.36 8.85 10.89
CA LYS A 166 9.72 10.00 10.23
C LYS A 166 8.22 9.80 9.98
N ILE A 167 7.69 8.64 10.34
CA ILE A 167 6.28 8.32 10.14
C ILE A 167 5.40 9.30 10.92
N ASN A 168 4.33 9.77 10.30
CA ASN A 168 3.32 10.59 10.98
C ASN A 168 1.89 10.16 10.65
N ASN A 169 1.67 9.25 9.69
CA ASN A 169 0.36 8.72 9.35
C ASN A 169 0.39 7.20 9.10
N MET A 170 -0.36 6.46 9.89
CA MET A 170 -0.61 5.01 9.82
C MET A 170 -2.11 4.69 9.94
N LYS A 171 -2.97 5.67 9.65
CA LYS A 171 -4.41 5.51 9.73
C LYS A 171 -4.87 4.31 8.89
N GLU A 172 -5.68 3.43 9.46
CA GLU A 172 -6.24 2.26 8.76
C GLU A 172 -5.20 1.31 8.14
N MET A 173 -3.93 1.34 8.59
CA MET A 173 -2.81 0.63 7.95
C MET A 173 -3.07 -0.88 7.77
N PHE A 174 -3.65 -1.55 8.77
CA PHE A 174 -3.98 -2.97 8.76
C PHE A 174 -5.48 -3.25 8.83
N LYS A 175 -6.33 -2.23 8.64
CA LYS A 175 -7.79 -2.39 8.73
C LYS A 175 -8.28 -3.40 7.69
N GLY A 176 -8.86 -4.51 8.15
CA GLY A 176 -9.34 -5.59 7.28
C GLY A 176 -8.24 -6.53 6.75
N ALA A 177 -6.98 -6.37 7.16
CA ALA A 177 -5.90 -7.32 6.88
C ALA A 177 -6.01 -8.55 7.81
N SER A 178 -7.03 -9.38 7.62
CA SER A 178 -7.44 -10.40 8.60
C SER A 178 -6.41 -11.47 8.93
N SER A 179 -5.44 -11.71 8.04
CA SER A 179 -4.34 -12.66 8.29
C SER A 179 -3.21 -12.06 9.14
N PHE A 180 -3.10 -10.73 9.21
CA PHE A 180 -2.04 -10.07 9.94
C PHE A 180 -2.34 -10.09 11.45
N LYS A 181 -1.61 -10.92 12.18
CA LYS A 181 -1.78 -11.09 13.64
C LYS A 181 -0.45 -11.00 14.39
N GLN A 182 0.53 -10.32 13.80
CA GLN A 182 1.86 -10.19 14.40
C GLN A 182 1.84 -9.21 15.58
N ASN A 183 2.69 -9.50 16.58
CA ASN A 183 2.85 -8.64 17.74
C ASN A 183 3.84 -7.51 17.43
N LEU A 184 3.37 -6.26 17.46
CA LEU A 184 4.15 -5.07 17.13
C LEU A 184 4.58 -4.27 18.37
N ASN A 185 4.55 -4.84 19.58
CA ASN A 185 4.91 -4.14 20.81
C ASN A 185 6.38 -3.62 20.87
N SER A 186 7.25 -4.10 19.98
CA SER A 186 8.61 -3.59 19.80
C SER A 186 8.66 -2.25 19.06
N TRP A 187 7.58 -1.86 18.39
CA TRP A 187 7.48 -0.58 17.69
C TRP A 187 7.15 0.51 18.71
N VAL A 188 8.16 1.28 19.10
CA VAL A 188 8.01 2.37 20.09
C VAL A 188 8.07 3.72 19.39
N MET A 189 6.92 4.40 19.30
CA MET A 189 6.82 5.68 18.61
C MET A 189 7.36 6.82 19.47
N GLN A 190 8.32 7.58 18.93
CA GLN A 190 8.94 8.72 19.61
C GLN A 190 8.18 10.04 19.39
N THR A 191 7.29 10.07 18.40
CA THR A 191 6.49 11.25 18.03
C THR A 191 5.05 10.83 17.76
N LYS A 192 4.15 11.81 17.73
CA LYS A 192 2.73 11.57 17.43
C LYS A 192 2.56 11.07 15.99
N VAL A 193 1.81 9.98 15.86
CA VAL A 193 1.44 9.35 14.59
C VAL A 193 -0.08 9.27 14.55
N ASN A 194 -0.70 9.63 13.43
CA ASN A 194 -2.11 9.34 13.22
C ASN A 194 -2.29 7.82 13.06
N ASN A 195 -2.79 7.16 14.09
CA ASN A 195 -3.02 5.72 14.16
C ASN A 195 -4.52 5.37 14.20
N THR A 196 -5.38 6.27 13.73
CA THR A 196 -6.83 6.08 13.76
C THR A 196 -7.20 4.77 13.06
N ASP A 197 -7.94 3.91 13.76
CA ASP A 197 -8.43 2.63 13.24
C ASP A 197 -7.31 1.75 12.65
N PHE A 198 -6.17 1.65 13.36
CA PHE A 198 -4.96 0.97 12.90
C PHE A 198 -5.21 -0.46 12.38
N GLY A 199 -6.20 -1.15 12.93
CA GLY A 199 -6.73 -2.41 12.38
C GLY A 199 -6.25 -3.67 13.07
N LEU A 200 -5.63 -3.58 14.26
CA LEU A 200 -5.22 -4.72 15.08
C LEU A 200 -5.94 -4.74 16.43
N ASP A 201 -5.86 -5.88 17.11
CA ASP A 201 -6.14 -5.92 18.54
C ASP A 201 -5.14 -5.02 19.28
N LYS A 202 -5.62 -4.21 20.23
CA LYS A 202 -4.79 -3.26 21.00
C LYS A 202 -3.57 -3.91 21.66
N SER A 203 -3.64 -5.19 22.03
CA SER A 203 -2.53 -5.94 22.61
C SER A 203 -1.39 -6.27 21.64
N LEU A 204 -1.67 -6.21 20.33
CA LEU A 204 -0.74 -6.45 19.24
C LEU A 204 -0.21 -5.16 18.61
N GLU A 205 -0.78 -4.01 18.96
CA GLU A 205 -0.41 -2.71 18.40
C GLU A 205 0.98 -2.21 18.86
N PRO A 206 1.58 -1.27 18.11
CA PRO A 206 2.73 -0.48 18.56
C PRO A 206 2.50 0.23 19.90
N LYS A 207 3.59 0.53 20.60
CA LYS A 207 3.57 1.46 21.74
C LYS A 207 3.51 2.89 21.19
N TRP A 208 2.31 3.45 21.15
CA TRP A 208 2.04 4.79 20.64
C TRP A 208 2.59 5.89 21.55
N PHE A 209 2.95 7.01 20.94
CA PHE A 209 3.41 8.20 21.66
C PHE A 209 2.27 8.82 22.48
N ILE A 210 2.57 9.16 23.73
CA ILE A 210 1.64 9.83 24.64
C ILE A 210 2.19 11.25 24.87
N GLU A 211 1.46 12.26 24.40
CA GLU A 211 1.76 13.66 24.74
C GLU A 211 1.62 13.83 26.26
N LYS A 212 2.70 14.25 26.94
CA LYS A 212 2.59 14.67 28.34
C LYS A 212 1.77 15.95 28.37
N SER A 213 0.62 15.92 29.03
CA SER A 213 -0.13 17.14 29.33
C SER A 213 0.74 18.05 30.19
N THR A 214 1.08 19.23 29.68
CA THR A 214 1.61 20.31 30.52
C THR A 214 0.42 20.84 31.34
N PRO A 215 0.51 20.93 32.67
CA PRO A 215 -0.51 21.59 33.46
C PRO A 215 -0.64 23.02 32.95
N THR A 216 -1.81 23.37 32.41
CA THR A 216 -2.14 24.75 32.12
C THR A 216 -2.22 25.48 33.46
N LEU A 217 -1.30 26.43 33.68
CA LEU A 217 -1.41 27.35 34.80
C LEU A 217 -2.83 27.97 34.78
N PRO A 218 -3.53 28.00 35.93
CA PRO A 218 -4.86 28.59 35.99
C PRO A 218 -4.77 30.02 35.44
N LYS A 219 -5.61 30.32 34.45
CA LYS A 219 -5.75 31.67 33.90
C LYS A 219 -6.08 32.59 35.08
N PRO A 220 -5.31 33.67 35.33
CA PRO A 220 -5.60 34.58 36.42
C PRO A 220 -7.03 35.13 36.27
N PRO A 221 -7.74 35.40 37.37
CA PRO A 221 -9.14 35.83 37.33
C PRO A 221 -9.27 37.05 36.43
N VAL A 222 -10.19 36.99 35.47
CA VAL A 222 -10.59 38.17 34.69
C VAL A 222 -11.32 39.07 35.67
N GLU A 223 -10.72 40.21 36.05
CA GLU A 223 -11.43 41.27 36.77
C GLU A 223 -12.59 41.75 35.90
N GLN A 224 -13.82 41.49 36.34
CA GLN A 224 -15.00 42.11 35.75
C GLN A 224 -15.11 43.55 36.25
N PRO A 225 -15.39 44.54 35.37
CA PRO A 225 -15.63 45.90 35.81
C PRO A 225 -16.99 45.98 36.54
N ASN A 226 -16.95 46.57 37.73
CA ASN A 226 -18.14 46.98 38.49
C ASN A 226 -18.91 48.06 37.71
N ASN A 227 -20.12 47.74 37.26
CA ASN A 227 -21.12 48.74 36.92
C ASN A 227 -22.26 48.66 37.92
N SER A 228 -22.17 49.51 38.95
CA SER A 228 -23.33 50.02 39.67
C SER A 228 -23.99 51.11 38.82
N GLU A 229 -25.26 50.91 38.42
CA GLU A 229 -26.30 51.95 38.43
C GLU A 229 -27.67 51.42 37.95
N ILE A 230 -28.64 51.52 38.87
CA ILE A 230 -30.01 52.06 38.73
C ILE A 230 -30.96 51.43 37.69
N SER A 231 -32.08 50.90 38.22
CA SER A 231 -33.32 50.56 37.51
C SER A 231 -34.27 51.77 37.45
N PRO A 232 -35.18 51.89 36.45
CA PRO A 232 -36.56 51.47 36.71
C PRO A 232 -37.37 50.89 35.51
N ARG A 233 -38.24 49.92 35.82
CA ARG A 233 -39.71 49.74 35.51
C ARG A 233 -40.32 50.62 34.39
N SER A 234 -41.22 50.22 33.48
CA SER A 234 -42.07 49.05 33.18
C SER A 234 -42.52 49.10 31.70
N ASP A 235 -42.95 47.99 31.10
CA ASP A 235 -44.29 47.82 30.47
C ASP A 235 -44.37 46.57 29.57
N GLU A 236 -45.51 45.90 29.65
CA GLU A 236 -45.97 44.73 28.88
C GLU A 236 -46.23 45.15 27.41
N SER A 237 -46.04 44.36 26.35
CA SER A 237 -46.75 43.13 26.01
C SER A 237 -46.47 42.81 24.53
N HIS A 238 -46.75 41.57 24.14
CA HIS A 238 -47.04 41.05 22.80
C HIS A 238 -46.06 40.04 22.16
N THR A 239 -46.55 38.80 22.17
CA THR A 239 -46.64 37.82 21.06
C THR A 239 -45.38 37.05 20.62
N SER A 240 -45.50 35.73 20.80
CA SER A 240 -44.79 34.55 20.31
C SER A 240 -44.38 34.54 18.81
N PRO A 241 -43.79 33.44 18.30
CA PRO A 241 -42.62 32.69 18.72
C PRO A 241 -41.51 32.73 17.62
N SER A 242 -40.34 32.19 17.98
CA SER A 242 -39.12 32.00 17.20
C SER A 242 -39.30 31.63 15.71
N ASN A 243 -38.76 32.47 14.83
CA ASN A 243 -38.49 32.18 13.43
C ASN A 243 -37.12 31.50 13.27
N THR A 244 -37.17 30.31 12.66
CA THR A 244 -36.29 29.82 11.57
C THR A 244 -34.77 30.08 11.65
N THR A 245 -34.03 29.03 12.01
CA THR A 245 -32.66 28.81 11.51
C THR A 245 -32.75 28.28 10.08
N SER A 246 -32.15 29.03 9.16
CA SER A 246 -31.97 28.69 7.76
C SER A 246 -31.08 27.47 7.57
N GLU A 247 -31.50 26.64 6.61
CA GLU A 247 -30.80 25.51 6.03
C GLU A 247 -29.40 25.87 5.50
N ASN A 248 -28.49 24.90 5.55
CA ASN A 248 -27.65 24.60 4.40
C ASN A 248 -27.31 23.11 4.40
N THR A 249 -28.15 22.38 3.66
CA THR A 249 -27.96 21.03 3.14
C THR A 249 -26.98 21.05 1.96
N TYR A 250 -26.08 20.07 1.91
CA TYR A 250 -25.43 19.64 0.66
C TYR A 250 -25.57 18.11 0.51
N PRO A 251 -25.65 17.61 -0.73
CA PRO A 251 -26.53 16.50 -1.09
C PRO A 251 -25.88 15.12 -0.96
N THR A 252 -26.68 14.16 -0.52
CA THR A 252 -26.41 12.73 -0.59
C THR A 252 -26.92 12.16 -1.92
N PHE A 253 -26.05 11.47 -2.66
CA PHE A 253 -26.46 10.63 -3.78
C PHE A 253 -26.68 9.18 -3.31
N PRO A 254 -27.74 8.48 -3.76
CA PRO A 254 -28.17 7.21 -3.19
C PRO A 254 -27.33 6.03 -3.72
N ILE A 255 -26.86 5.17 -2.81
CA ILE A 255 -26.36 3.83 -3.13
C ILE A 255 -27.54 2.86 -3.06
N THR A 256 -27.93 2.31 -4.21
CA THR A 256 -28.92 1.24 -4.30
C THR A 256 -28.36 -0.06 -3.72
N LYS A 257 -29.11 -0.59 -2.75
CA LYS A 257 -28.94 -1.89 -2.08
C LYS A 257 -29.23 -3.05 -3.05
N PRO A 258 -28.47 -4.15 -3.06
CA PRO A 258 -28.91 -5.38 -3.71
C PRO A 258 -30.00 -6.06 -2.85
N SER A 259 -31.11 -6.38 -3.51
CA SER A 259 -32.25 -7.14 -2.96
C SER A 259 -31.90 -8.62 -2.84
N ASN A 260 -32.13 -9.20 -1.66
CA ASN A 260 -32.21 -10.64 -1.47
C ASN A 260 -33.51 -11.16 -2.09
N ALA A 261 -33.42 -12.19 -2.94
CA ALA A 261 -34.54 -13.05 -3.31
C ALA A 261 -34.05 -14.52 -3.38
N PRO A 262 -34.93 -15.50 -3.15
CA PRO A 262 -34.57 -16.78 -2.54
C PRO A 262 -34.10 -17.85 -3.54
N ILE A 263 -33.25 -18.76 -3.04
CA ILE A 263 -32.77 -19.96 -3.74
C ILE A 263 -33.87 -21.05 -3.65
N ILE A 264 -34.32 -21.54 -4.81
CA ILE A 264 -35.12 -22.76 -4.96
C ILE A 264 -34.16 -23.90 -5.37
N PRO A 265 -34.25 -25.12 -4.80
CA PRO A 265 -33.39 -26.24 -5.14
C PRO A 265 -34.03 -27.17 -6.20
N THR A 266 -33.23 -27.63 -7.15
CA THR A 266 -33.51 -28.77 -8.05
C THR A 266 -32.17 -29.45 -8.32
N GLU A 267 -31.89 -30.60 -7.72
CA GLU A 267 -32.23 -31.98 -8.14
C GLU A 267 -31.16 -32.64 -9.04
N LYS A 268 -31.02 -33.94 -8.78
CA LYS A 268 -29.99 -34.88 -9.23
C LYS A 268 -30.11 -35.23 -10.72
N GLU A 269 -28.97 -35.57 -11.33
CA GLU A 269 -28.78 -36.63 -12.34
C GLU A 269 -27.24 -36.80 -12.52
N GLU A 270 -26.58 -37.81 -11.95
CA GLU A 270 -26.42 -39.21 -12.38
C GLU A 270 -25.55 -39.44 -13.64
N SER A 271 -24.34 -39.96 -13.38
CA SER A 271 -23.53 -40.88 -14.22
C SER A 271 -22.83 -40.37 -15.50
N MET A 272 -21.52 -40.63 -15.60
CA MET A 272 -21.00 -41.69 -16.48
C MET A 272 -19.47 -41.91 -16.32
N LYS A 273 -19.17 -43.12 -15.82
CA LYS A 273 -18.11 -44.08 -16.23
C LYS A 273 -16.65 -43.62 -16.36
N LYS A 274 -15.86 -44.03 -15.35
CA LYS A 274 -14.49 -44.54 -15.51
C LYS A 274 -14.50 -45.79 -16.40
N ASN A 275 -13.61 -45.85 -17.38
CA ASN A 275 -13.07 -47.10 -17.91
C ASN A 275 -11.58 -47.13 -17.59
N GLU A 276 -11.18 -48.10 -16.77
CA GLU A 276 -9.83 -48.63 -16.71
C GLU A 276 -9.80 -49.98 -17.46
N SER A 277 -8.58 -50.38 -17.80
CA SER A 277 -8.10 -51.76 -17.99
C SER A 277 -7.87 -52.26 -19.44
N PRO A 278 -7.03 -53.29 -19.68
CA PRO A 278 -5.55 -53.17 -19.73
C PRO A 278 -4.90 -54.03 -20.86
N GLU A 279 -3.56 -54.16 -20.81
CA GLU A 279 -2.71 -55.31 -21.20
C GLU A 279 -2.49 -55.73 -22.68
N ASN A 280 -1.20 -55.71 -23.09
CA ASN A 280 -0.34 -56.86 -23.49
C ASN A 280 0.78 -56.38 -24.44
N GLU A 281 2.05 -56.40 -24.02
CA GLU A 281 3.00 -57.54 -24.07
C GLU A 281 3.33 -58.04 -25.49
N ASN A 282 4.59 -57.87 -25.90
CA ASN A 282 5.45 -58.99 -26.31
C ASN A 282 6.93 -58.57 -26.42
N GLU A 283 7.77 -59.38 -25.78
CA GLU A 283 9.23 -59.47 -25.84
C GLU A 283 9.74 -59.92 -27.23
N VAL A 284 11.03 -59.72 -27.53
CA VAL A 284 12.06 -60.79 -27.56
C VAL A 284 13.47 -60.25 -27.93
N LEU A 285 14.41 -60.76 -27.15
CA LEU A 285 15.87 -60.69 -27.00
C LEU A 285 16.77 -60.96 -28.23
N LYS A 286 18.02 -60.44 -28.18
CA LYS A 286 19.34 -61.15 -28.07
C LYS A 286 20.52 -60.20 -28.39
N GLU A 287 21.41 -59.88 -27.44
CA GLU A 287 22.71 -60.52 -27.09
C GLU A 287 23.86 -60.32 -28.10
N ASN A 288 24.96 -59.64 -27.65
CA ASN A 288 26.33 -60.17 -27.56
C ASN A 288 27.37 -59.09 -27.13
N GLU A 289 27.92 -59.28 -25.92
CA GLU A 289 29.34 -59.31 -25.45
C GLU A 289 30.49 -59.04 -26.47
N ASP A 290 31.74 -58.62 -26.14
CA ASP A 290 32.51 -58.31 -24.92
C ASP A 290 33.94 -57.80 -25.29
N SER A 291 34.66 -57.27 -24.29
CA SER A 291 36.13 -57.17 -24.10
C SER A 291 36.85 -55.94 -24.70
N SER A 292 37.85 -55.29 -24.06
CA SER A 292 38.92 -55.72 -23.13
C SER A 292 39.69 -54.45 -22.65
N GLN A 293 39.77 -54.14 -21.34
CA GLN A 293 40.88 -54.32 -20.38
C GLN A 293 42.07 -53.32 -20.36
N ASN A 294 42.63 -53.20 -19.13
CA ASN A 294 43.93 -52.66 -18.66
C ASN A 294 44.05 -51.14 -18.36
N ASN A 295 44.62 -50.66 -17.24
CA ASN A 295 45.39 -51.28 -16.15
C ASN A 295 45.54 -50.38 -14.88
N LYS A 296 45.47 -51.02 -13.69
CA LYS A 296 46.20 -50.87 -12.37
C LYS A 296 46.85 -49.52 -11.99
N ILE A 297 46.55 -48.89 -10.83
CA ILE A 297 46.90 -49.15 -9.39
C ILE A 297 48.42 -49.18 -9.06
N LYS A 298 48.79 -48.38 -8.02
CA LYS A 298 50.03 -48.27 -7.18
C LYS A 298 50.79 -46.94 -7.43
N ASP A 299 51.22 -46.12 -6.46
CA ASP A 299 51.73 -46.36 -5.11
C ASP A 299 51.84 -45.06 -4.24
N LEU A 300 51.68 -45.24 -2.91
CA LEU A 300 52.49 -44.76 -1.76
C LEU A 300 52.73 -43.26 -1.43
N LYS A 301 52.19 -42.90 -0.24
CA LYS A 301 52.85 -42.35 0.99
C LYS A 301 53.51 -40.95 1.03
N LYS A 302 53.11 -40.20 2.08
CA LYS A 302 53.92 -39.50 3.14
C LYS A 302 55.21 -38.79 2.68
N TRP A 303 55.46 -37.51 2.94
CA TRP A 303 55.53 -36.83 4.25
C TRP A 303 55.77 -35.30 4.08
N CYS A 304 55.66 -34.61 5.21
CA CYS A 304 55.74 -33.17 5.49
C CYS A 304 56.90 -32.36 4.88
N LEU A 305 56.66 -31.05 4.71
CA LEU A 305 57.43 -29.96 5.32
C LEU A 305 56.47 -28.81 5.66
#